data_AF-A0A1A3QEL1-F1
#
_entry.id   AF-A0A1A3QEL1-F1
#
_cell.length_a   1.000
_cell.length_b   1.000
_cell.length_c   1.000
_cell.angle_alpha   90.00
_cell.angle_beta   90.00
_cell.angle_gamma   90.00
#
_symmetry.space_group_name_H-M   'P 1'
#
loop_
_entity.id
_entity.type
_entity.pdbx_description
1 polymer ?
#
loop_
_entity_poly.entity_id
_entity_poly.type
_entity_poly.pdbx_seq_one_letter_code
_entity_poly.pdbx_strand_id
1 'polypeptide(L)' 'MADAGGATVIFLQSHPAWAAARRRDRERREAMRRHPSFVARRRAAAGGQVTRDFKVYSSTDTPA' A
#
# COMPACT_ATOMS: atom_id res chain seq x y z
N MET A 1 2.98 -40.94 21.90
CA MET A 1 2.72 -40.00 20.80
C MET A 1 4.06 -39.67 20.18
N ALA A 2 4.37 -40.30 19.04
CA ALA A 2 5.66 -40.18 18.38
C ALA A 2 5.67 -38.89 17.56
N ASP A 3 6.40 -37.88 18.03
CA ASP A 3 6.73 -36.72 17.21
C ASP A 3 7.87 -37.14 16.27
N ALA A 4 7.64 -37.01 14.98
CA ALA A 4 8.53 -37.55 13.95
C ALA A 4 9.88 -36.82 14.00
N GLY A 5 10.93 -37.55 14.38
CA GLY A 5 12.31 -37.08 14.46
C GLY A 5 12.94 -36.76 13.09
N GLY A 6 12.48 -35.66 12.48
CA GLY A 6 12.99 -35.19 11.19
C GLY A 6 12.45 -33.84 10.71
N ALA A 7 11.65 -33.12 11.50
CA ALA A 7 11.18 -31.80 11.12
C ALA A 7 12.20 -30.71 11.45
N THR A 8 12.85 -30.13 10.44
CA THR A 8 13.68 -28.93 10.59
C THR A 8 12.80 -27.77 11.04
N VAL A 9 12.94 -27.37 12.31
CA VAL A 9 12.24 -26.22 12.87
C VAL A 9 12.85 -24.95 12.28
N ILE A 10 12.24 -24.43 11.22
CA ILE A 10 12.66 -23.16 10.61
C ILE A 10 12.02 -22.02 11.41
N PHE A 11 12.82 -21.37 12.26
CA PHE A 11 12.43 -20.14 12.92
C PHE A 11 12.33 -19.02 11.88
N LEU A 12 11.10 -18.72 11.44
CA LEU A 12 10.81 -17.69 10.44
C LEU A 12 11.48 -16.35 10.76
N GLN A 13 11.56 -15.97 12.04
CA GLN A 13 12.12 -14.69 12.46
C GLN A 13 13.63 -14.57 12.24
N SER A 14 14.35 -15.70 12.31
CA SER A 14 15.80 -15.77 12.09
C SER A 14 16.16 -16.11 10.64
N HIS A 15 15.16 -16.31 9.78
CA HIS A 15 15.39 -16.77 8.41
C HIS A 15 15.77 -15.59 7.50
N PRO A 16 16.91 -15.66 6.78
CA PRO A 16 17.40 -14.54 5.96
C PRO A 16 16.43 -14.16 4.84
N ALA A 17 15.71 -15.14 4.26
CA ALA A 17 14.69 -14.87 3.26
C ALA A 17 13.48 -14.10 3.83
N TRP A 18 13.12 -14.37 5.10
CA TRP A 18 12.03 -13.64 5.77
C TRP A 18 12.44 -12.20 6.08
N ALA A 19 13.68 -12.00 6.55
CA ALA A 19 14.22 -10.66 6.75
C ALA A 19 14.28 -9.86 5.43
N ALA A 20 14.70 -10.49 4.32
CA ALA A 20 14.70 -9.87 3.00
C ALA A 20 13.29 -9.52 2.51
N ALA A 21 12.32 -10.43 2.66
CA ALA A 21 10.92 -10.18 2.33
C ALA A 21 10.33 -9.02 3.16
N ARG A 22 10.67 -8.96 4.46
CA ARG A 22 10.25 -7.88 5.36
C ARG A 22 10.84 -6.54 4.96
N ARG A 23 12.10 -6.48 4.52
CA ARG A 23 12.73 -5.28 3.98
C ARG A 23 12.02 -4.80 2.71
N ARG A 24 11.82 -5.69 1.74
CA ARG A 24 11.11 -5.37 0.49
C ARG A 24 9.69 -4.86 0.73
N ASP A 25 8.96 -5.43 1.68
CA ASP A 25 7.61 -4.95 2.00
C ASP A 25 7.63 -3.57 2.66
N ARG A 26 8.63 -3.25 3.50
CA ARG A 26 8.82 -1.89 4.03
C ARG A 26 9.10 -0.88 2.92
N GLU A 27 10.04 -1.18 2.03
CA GLU A 27 10.37 -0.32 0.89
C GLU A 27 9.15 -0.07 -0.01
N ARG A 28 8.38 -1.13 -0.31
CA ARG A 28 7.14 -1.01 -1.09
C ARG A 28 6.11 -0.12 -0.39
N ARG A 29 5.94 -0.26 0.92
CA ARG A 29 5.04 0.60 1.71
C ARG A 29 5.51 2.05 1.71
N GLU A 30 6.80 2.30 1.81
CA GLU A 30 7.35 3.66 1.73
C GLU A 30 7.18 4.28 0.35
N ALA A 31 7.40 3.51 -0.71
CA ALA A 31 7.11 3.95 -2.07
C ALA A 31 5.61 4.27 -2.24
N MET A 32 4.72 3.40 -1.78
CA MET A 32 3.27 3.62 -1.79
C MET A 32 2.87 4.84 -0.96
N ARG A 33 3.54 5.12 0.17
CA ARG A 33 3.26 6.30 1.02
C ARG A 33 3.50 7.63 0.31
N ARG A 34 4.45 7.66 -0.63
CA ARG A 34 4.75 8.85 -1.44
C ARG A 34 3.76 9.03 -2.60
N HIS A 35 2.93 8.02 -2.89
CA HIS A 35 2.00 8.08 -4.00
C HIS A 35 0.83 9.05 -3.69
N PRO A 36 0.42 9.91 -4.64
CA PRO A 36 -0.64 10.90 -4.42
C PRO A 36 -1.98 10.26 -4.02
N SER A 37 -2.31 9.07 -4.54
CA SER A 37 -3.52 8.34 -4.13
C SER A 37 -3.51 7.93 -2.66
N PHE A 38 -2.33 7.56 -2.12
CA PHE A 38 -2.18 7.23 -0.70
C PHE A 38 -2.30 8.49 0.16
N VAL A 39 -1.70 9.60 -0.26
CA VAL A 39 -1.84 10.91 0.41
C VAL A 39 -3.30 11.37 0.42
N ALA A 40 -4.00 11.28 -0.71
CA ALA A 40 -5.41 11.62 -0.82
C ALA A 40 -6.29 10.74 0.07
N ARG A 41 -6.08 9.41 0.07
CA ARG A 41 -6.77 8.48 0.96
C ARG A 41 -6.48 8.78 2.44
N ARG A 42 -5.23 9.13 2.78
CA ARG A 42 -4.85 9.50 4.16
C ARG A 42 -5.54 10.79 4.61
N ARG A 43 -5.67 11.79 3.73
CA ARG A 43 -6.40 13.03 4.01
C ARG A 43 -7.90 12.77 4.18
N ALA A 44 -8.50 11.97 3.31
CA ALA A 44 -9.91 11.57 3.43
C ALA A 44 -10.19 10.82 4.75
N ALA A 45 -9.31 9.90 5.15
CA ALA A 45 -9.43 9.19 6.43
C ALA A 45 -9.21 10.09 7.65
N ALA A 46 -8.49 11.20 7.50
CA ALA A 46 -8.29 12.22 8.53
C ALA A 46 -9.39 13.31 8.55
N GLY A 47 -10.49 13.12 7.81
CA GLY A 47 -11.59 14.09 7.73
C GLY A 47 -11.35 15.26 6.78
N GLY A 48 -10.23 15.27 6.05
CA GLY A 48 -9.95 16.27 5.01
C GLY A 48 -10.73 15.94 3.75
N GLN A 49 -11.78 16.71 3.49
CA GLN A 49 -12.58 16.64 2.26
C GLN A 49 -11.64 16.78 1.05
N VAL A 50 -11.54 15.73 0.23
CA VAL A 50 -10.75 15.76 -1.00
C VAL A 50 -11.58 16.47 -2.06
N THR A 51 -11.44 17.78 -2.15
CA THR A 51 -12.04 18.59 -3.22
C THR A 51 -11.42 18.16 -4.54
N ARG A 52 -12.17 17.38 -5.33
CA ARG A 52 -11.82 17.11 -6.72
C ARG A 52 -12.46 18.22 -7.54
N ASP A 53 -11.65 19.20 -7.94
CA ASP A 53 -12.05 20.18 -8.95
C ASP A 53 -12.16 19.47 -10.30
N PHE A 54 -13.31 18.84 -10.54
CA PHE A 54 -13.72 18.51 -11.88
C PHE A 54 -14.15 19.82 -12.52
N LYS A 55 -13.34 20.34 -13.44
CA LYS A 55 -13.72 21.46 -14.28
C LYS A 55 -14.82 20.97 -15.24
N VAL A 56 -16.06 21.03 -14.78
CA VAL A 56 -17.23 20.77 -15.61
C VAL A 56 -17.33 21.95 -16.57
N TYR A 57 -16.89 21.75 -17.81
CA TYR A 57 -17.21 22.67 -18.89
C TYR A 57 -18.70 22.49 -19.20
N SER A 58 -19.48 23.57 -19.03
CA SER A 58 -20.87 23.60 -19.47
C SER A 58 -20.90 23.30 -20.97
N SER A 59 -21.64 22.26 -21.36
CA SER A 59 -21.81 21.78 -22.74
C SER A 59 -22.61 22.75 -23.63
N THR A 60 -22.56 24.05 -23.34
CA THR A 60 -23.28 25.11 -24.06
C THR A 60 -22.39 25.92 -25.00
N ASP A 61 -21.07 25.72 -24.97
CA ASP A 61 -20.10 26.44 -25.83
C ASP A 61 -19.53 25.53 -26.95
N THR A 62 -20.36 24.72 -27.59
CA THR A 62 -19.98 24.07 -28.86
C THR A 62 -20.54 24.92 -30.01
N PRO A 63 -19.74 25.79 -30.66
CA PRO A 63 -20.19 26.48 -31.86
C PRO A 63 -20.38 25.46 -33.01
N ALA A 64 -21.49 25.60 -33.73
CA ALA A 64 -21.90 24.77 -34.86
C ALA A 64 -21.05 25.01 -36.11
#